data_AF-A0A6N4V316-F1
#
_entry.id   AF-A0A6N4V316-F1
#
_cell.length_a   1.000
_cell.length_b   1.000
_cell.length_c   1.000
_cell.angle_alpha   90.00
_cell.angle_beta   90.00
_cell.angle_gamma   90.00
#
_symmetry.space_group_name_H-M   'P 1'
#
loop_
_entity.id
_entity.type
_entity.pdbx_description
1 polymer ?
#
loop_
_entity_poly.entity_id
_entity_poly.type
_entity_poly.pdbx_seq_one_letter_code
_entity_poly.pdbx_strand_id
1 'polypeptide(L)'
;MSIDTSSQNRALSDRDALRAQQLKELIDVRRALAEARRQERAAAVEYAATPDGAAETYRRFELASTESERAELQEIYLAGLDLASQEYIQRQERDAASARDGDLQVVPVGEFTDPVSRVLISQRVMATYRSGPAALSSGSVTVNLLILLPDSVTRRRTRLSAHADLGVITGSLADIITTAWRDAKARARISELVGAAASNDLAAAIAQRATAVQS
;
A
#
# COMPACT_ATOMS: atom_id res chain seq x y z
N MET A 1 -1.79 -17.69 74.20
CA MET A 1 -1.57 -17.92 72.76
C MET A 1 -0.82 -16.71 72.21
N SER A 2 0.52 -16.78 72.13
CA SER A 2 1.30 -15.73 71.48
C SER A 2 1.13 -15.88 69.97
N ILE A 3 0.50 -14.89 69.34
CA ILE A 3 0.44 -14.79 67.89
C ILE A 3 1.87 -14.48 67.44
N ASP A 4 2.43 -15.36 66.61
CA ASP A 4 3.77 -15.23 66.08
C ASP A 4 3.82 -14.11 65.03
N THR A 5 3.95 -12.88 65.54
CA THR A 5 4.00 -11.62 64.80
C THR A 5 5.23 -11.52 63.89
N SER A 6 6.30 -12.27 64.20
CA SER A 6 7.52 -12.32 63.40
C SER A 6 7.28 -13.01 62.04
N SER A 7 6.54 -14.12 62.06
CA SER A 7 6.15 -14.87 60.86
C SER A 7 5.16 -14.12 59.99
N GLN A 8 4.25 -13.33 60.59
CA GLN A 8 3.30 -12.48 59.86
C GLN A 8 3.97 -11.27 59.18
N ASN A 9 4.91 -10.60 59.84
CA ASN A 9 5.65 -9.48 59.24
C ASN A 9 6.53 -9.91 58.06
N ARG A 10 7.12 -11.11 58.14
CA ARG A 10 7.94 -11.66 57.05
C ARG A 10 7.10 -11.98 55.80
N ALA A 11 5.93 -12.58 55.98
CA ALA A 11 5.01 -12.88 54.89
C ALA A 11 4.41 -11.63 54.22
N LEU A 12 4.23 -10.53 54.96
CA LEU A 12 3.84 -9.22 54.40
C LEU A 12 4.98 -8.61 53.59
N SER A 13 6.21 -8.65 54.11
CA SER A 13 7.41 -8.19 53.38
C SER A 13 7.64 -8.94 52.07
N ASP A 14 7.45 -10.27 52.06
CA ASP A 14 7.64 -11.09 50.85
C ASP A 14 6.53 -10.81 49.81
N ARG A 15 5.31 -10.50 50.26
CA ARG A 15 4.21 -10.09 49.38
C ARG A 15 4.44 -8.72 48.77
N ASP A 16 4.95 -7.77 49.54
CA ASP A 16 5.26 -6.42 49.04
C ASP A 16 6.45 -6.45 48.07
N ALA A 17 7.46 -7.28 48.34
CA ALA A 17 8.56 -7.53 47.43
C ALA A 17 8.09 -8.17 46.10
N LEU A 18 7.23 -9.18 46.17
CA LEU A 18 6.64 -9.81 44.99
C LEU A 18 5.79 -8.82 44.18
N ARG A 19 4.97 -7.99 44.85
CA ARG A 19 4.17 -6.95 44.20
C ARG A 19 5.04 -5.90 43.53
N ALA A 20 6.12 -5.46 44.18
CA ALA A 20 7.07 -4.51 43.60
C ALA A 20 7.77 -5.11 42.37
N GLN A 21 8.14 -6.39 42.42
CA GLN A 21 8.71 -7.10 41.28
C GLN A 21 7.71 -7.19 40.11
N GLN A 22 6.46 -7.60 40.36
CA GLN A 22 5.42 -7.67 39.33
C GLN A 22 5.11 -6.31 38.70
N LEU A 23 5.10 -5.23 39.50
CA LEU A 23 4.92 -3.88 38.98
C LEU A 23 6.09 -3.46 38.09
N LYS A 24 7.32 -3.80 38.47
CA LYS A 24 8.51 -3.56 37.65
C LYS A 24 8.45 -4.33 36.32
N GLU A 25 8.13 -5.63 36.38
CA GLU A 25 7.96 -6.45 35.18
C GLU A 25 6.87 -5.91 34.26
N LEU A 26 5.73 -5.47 34.81
CA LEU A 26 4.66 -4.85 34.03
C LEU A 26 5.12 -3.56 33.35
N ILE A 27 5.92 -2.73 34.02
CA ILE A 27 6.48 -1.51 33.43
C ILE A 27 7.43 -1.85 32.27
N ASP A 28 8.31 -2.84 32.47
CA ASP A 28 9.27 -3.26 31.46
C ASP A 28 8.57 -3.86 30.23
N VAL A 29 7.55 -4.70 30.42
CA VAL A 29 6.71 -5.25 29.34
C VAL A 29 5.97 -4.14 28.59
N ARG A 30 5.39 -3.17 29.30
CA ARG A 30 4.72 -2.02 28.65
C ARG A 30 5.69 -1.19 27.82
N ARG A 31 6.92 -0.99 28.30
CA ARG A 31 7.97 -0.29 27.55
C ARG A 31 8.37 -1.05 26.30
N ALA A 32 8.61 -2.37 26.42
CA ALA A 32 8.96 -3.22 25.29
C ALA A 32 7.85 -3.26 24.24
N LEU A 33 6.58 -3.34 24.66
CA LEU A 33 5.44 -3.30 23.75
C LEU A 33 5.34 -1.96 23.02
N ALA A 34 5.56 -0.83 23.71
CA ALA A 34 5.54 0.48 23.10
C ALA A 34 6.66 0.64 22.05
N GLU A 35 7.85 0.10 22.33
CA GLU A 35 8.96 0.08 21.37
C GLU A 35 8.65 -0.82 20.17
N ALA A 36 8.16 -2.02 20.39
CA ALA A 36 7.78 -2.94 19.31
C ALA A 36 6.74 -2.32 18.36
N ARG A 37 5.72 -1.64 18.91
CA ARG A 37 4.72 -0.93 18.09
C ARG A 37 5.32 0.22 17.27
N ARG A 38 6.29 0.96 17.83
CA ARG A 38 7.00 2.00 17.07
C ARG A 38 7.80 1.39 15.92
N GLN A 39 8.49 0.28 16.16
CA GLN A 39 9.27 -0.41 15.14
C GLN A 39 8.38 -1.00 14.05
N GLU A 40 7.26 -1.63 14.42
CA GLU A 40 6.27 -2.13 13.47
C GLU A 40 5.72 -1.01 12.58
N ARG A 41 5.38 0.14 13.20
CA ARG A 41 4.90 1.30 12.45
C ARG A 41 5.96 1.88 11.52
N ALA A 42 7.21 1.99 11.97
CA ALA A 42 8.32 2.46 11.14
C ALA A 42 8.54 1.53 9.93
N ALA A 43 8.55 0.21 10.15
CA ALA A 43 8.65 -0.77 9.08
C ALA A 43 7.48 -0.69 8.10
N ALA A 44 6.26 -0.42 8.58
CA ALA A 44 5.11 -0.21 7.71
C ALA A 44 5.26 1.04 6.82
N VAL A 45 5.80 2.14 7.37
CA VAL A 45 6.11 3.37 6.62
C VAL A 45 7.22 3.13 5.59
N GLU A 46 8.31 2.46 5.98
CA GLU A 46 9.40 2.10 5.06
C GLU A 46 8.89 1.23 3.91
N TYR A 47 8.01 0.26 4.22
CA TYR A 47 7.39 -0.56 3.19
C TYR A 47 6.49 0.28 2.27
N ALA A 48 5.66 1.16 2.83
CA ALA A 48 4.79 2.07 2.08
C ALA A 48 5.54 3.06 1.18
N ALA A 49 6.83 3.33 1.45
CA ALA A 49 7.69 4.13 0.57
C ALA A 49 8.16 3.39 -0.70
N THR A 50 7.94 2.07 -0.78
CA THR A 50 8.24 1.29 -1.98
C THR A 50 7.05 1.31 -2.96
N PRO A 51 7.27 1.12 -4.28
CA PRO A 51 6.17 1.05 -5.24
C PRO A 51 5.14 -0.05 -4.94
N ASP A 52 5.57 -1.20 -4.41
CA ASP A 52 4.64 -2.27 -4.05
C ASP A 52 3.88 -1.92 -2.77
N GLY A 53 4.60 -1.48 -1.72
CA GLY A 53 3.98 -1.18 -0.44
C GLY A 53 3.06 0.03 -0.48
N ALA A 54 3.36 1.04 -1.31
CA ALA A 54 2.43 2.14 -1.58
C ALA A 54 1.12 1.61 -2.17
N ALA A 55 1.22 0.76 -3.20
CA ALA A 55 0.06 0.18 -3.88
C ALA A 55 -0.78 -0.69 -2.91
N GLU A 56 -0.13 -1.56 -2.14
CA GLU A 56 -0.78 -2.46 -1.19
C GLU A 56 -1.41 -1.69 -0.02
N THR A 57 -0.73 -0.67 0.52
CA THR A 57 -1.24 0.16 1.62
C THR A 57 -2.44 0.98 1.15
N TYR A 58 -2.35 1.61 -0.01
CA TYR A 58 -3.48 2.33 -0.60
C TYR A 58 -4.66 1.40 -0.88
N ARG A 59 -4.39 0.19 -1.36
CA ARG A 59 -5.44 -0.81 -1.60
C ARG A 59 -6.15 -1.24 -0.34
N ARG A 60 -5.41 -1.42 0.76
CA ARG A 60 -5.99 -1.68 2.08
C ARG A 60 -6.82 -0.50 2.55
N PHE A 61 -6.35 0.72 2.33
CA PHE A 61 -7.10 1.95 2.66
C PHE A 61 -8.43 2.04 1.91
N GLU A 62 -8.46 1.70 0.61
CA GLU A 62 -9.69 1.66 -0.20
C GLU A 62 -10.70 0.62 0.31
N LEU A 63 -10.22 -0.48 0.88
CA LEU A 63 -11.05 -1.61 1.34
C LEU A 63 -11.37 -1.60 2.84
N ALA A 64 -10.71 -0.73 3.61
CA ALA A 64 -10.85 -0.67 5.05
C ALA A 64 -12.30 -0.32 5.43
N SER A 65 -12.85 -1.12 6.35
CA SER A 65 -14.27 -1.06 6.71
C SER A 65 -14.54 -0.16 7.92
N THR A 66 -13.50 0.28 8.63
CA THR A 66 -13.61 1.13 9.83
C THR A 66 -12.84 2.43 9.66
N GLU A 67 -13.37 3.51 10.23
CA GLU A 67 -12.70 4.82 10.17
C GLU A 67 -11.34 4.82 10.87
N SER A 68 -11.21 4.06 11.96
CA SER A 68 -9.93 3.93 12.68
C SER A 68 -8.85 3.28 11.81
N GLU A 69 -9.19 2.20 11.10
CA GLU A 69 -8.26 1.53 10.19
C GLU A 69 -7.91 2.42 9.01
N ARG A 70 -8.90 3.15 8.46
CA ARG A 70 -8.67 4.11 7.37
C ARG A 70 -7.71 5.21 7.77
N ALA A 71 -7.90 5.81 8.95
CA ALA A 71 -7.04 6.85 9.47
C ALA A 71 -5.60 6.36 9.67
N GLU A 72 -5.43 5.16 10.23
CA GLU A 72 -4.10 4.57 10.42
C GLU A 72 -3.40 4.29 9.08
N LEU A 73 -4.09 3.66 8.12
CA LEU A 73 -3.52 3.37 6.81
C LEU A 73 -3.21 4.63 6.01
N GLN A 74 -4.05 5.67 6.13
CA GLN A 74 -3.80 6.97 5.51
C GLN A 74 -2.52 7.60 6.05
N GLU A 75 -2.31 7.56 7.37
CA GLU A 75 -1.11 8.12 7.99
C GLU A 75 0.16 7.37 7.55
N ILE A 76 0.11 6.03 7.52
CA ILE A 76 1.22 5.19 7.03
C ILE A 76 1.50 5.49 5.55
N TYR A 77 0.45 5.58 4.73
CA TYR A 77 0.57 5.85 3.30
C TYR A 77 1.22 7.21 3.04
N LEU A 78 0.74 8.28 3.67
CA LEU A 78 1.28 9.63 3.49
C LEU A 78 2.72 9.74 4.00
N ALA A 79 3.04 9.13 5.14
CA ALA A 79 4.41 9.07 5.63
C ALA A 79 5.34 8.28 4.69
N GLY A 80 4.84 7.19 4.09
CA GLY A 80 5.57 6.43 3.08
C GLY A 80 5.86 7.23 1.81
N LEU A 81 4.88 7.99 1.31
CA LEU A 81 5.08 8.87 0.15
C LEU A 81 6.10 9.97 0.44
N ASP A 82 6.04 10.60 1.61
CA ASP A 82 7.00 11.61 2.03
C ASP A 82 8.43 11.03 2.09
N LEU A 83 8.59 9.85 2.69
CA LEU A 83 9.88 9.15 2.72
C LEU A 83 10.39 8.83 1.30
N ALA A 84 9.51 8.43 0.38
CA ALA A 84 9.87 8.18 -1.02
C ALA A 84 10.29 9.47 -1.76
N SER A 85 9.65 10.60 -1.47
CA SER A 85 10.03 11.91 -2.02
C SER A 85 11.37 12.40 -1.45
N GLN A 86 11.63 12.22 -0.15
CA GLN A 86 12.92 12.53 0.46
C GLN A 86 14.06 11.71 -0.17
N GLU A 87 13.82 10.42 -0.42
CA GLU A 87 14.77 9.55 -1.11
C GLU A 87 15.09 10.04 -2.53
N TYR A 88 14.06 10.49 -3.26
CA TYR A 88 14.25 11.08 -4.58
C TYR A 88 15.07 12.37 -4.53
N ILE A 89 14.79 13.28 -3.59
CA ILE A 89 15.56 14.52 -3.39
C ILE A 89 17.04 14.18 -3.12
N GLN A 90 17.32 13.22 -2.24
CA GLN A 90 18.69 12.78 -1.97
C GLN A 90 19.40 12.21 -3.20
N ARG A 91 18.68 11.53 -4.10
CA ARG A 91 19.25 11.09 -5.39
C ARG A 91 19.58 12.26 -6.30
N GLN A 92 18.73 13.29 -6.33
CA GLN A 92 19.00 14.51 -7.12
C GLN A 92 20.25 15.23 -6.60
N GLU A 93 20.37 15.40 -5.29
CA GLU A 93 21.53 16.04 -4.65
C GLU A 93 22.85 15.32 -4.93
N ARG A 94 22.80 14.00 -5.15
CA ARG A 94 23.96 13.14 -5.46
C ARG A 94 24.21 12.98 -6.96
N ASP A 95 23.46 13.67 -7.82
CA ASP A 95 23.48 13.51 -9.28
C ASP A 95 23.27 12.04 -9.72
N ALA A 96 22.50 11.30 -8.95
CA ALA A 96 22.19 9.88 -9.15
C ALA A 96 20.74 9.65 -9.64
N ALA A 97 19.96 10.72 -9.78
CA ALA A 97 18.59 10.67 -10.25
C ALA A 97 18.53 10.52 -11.79
N SER A 98 17.71 9.59 -12.27
CA SER A 98 17.39 9.45 -13.68
C SER A 98 16.15 10.27 -14.08
N ALA A 99 15.96 10.47 -15.38
CA ALA A 99 14.76 11.14 -15.90
C ALA A 99 13.44 10.40 -15.60
N ARG A 100 13.51 9.12 -15.20
CA ARG A 100 12.36 8.27 -14.85
C ARG A 100 12.10 8.19 -13.34
N ASP A 101 13.02 8.71 -12.53
CA ASP A 101 12.77 8.92 -11.11
C ASP A 101 11.84 10.13 -10.92
N GLY A 102 11.27 10.26 -9.72
CA GLY A 102 10.26 11.25 -9.43
C GLY A 102 9.42 10.86 -8.22
N ASP A 103 8.47 11.71 -7.88
CA ASP A 103 7.54 11.48 -6.77
C ASP A 103 6.71 10.22 -7.02
N LEU A 104 6.66 9.34 -6.02
CA LEU A 104 5.89 8.11 -6.08
C LEU A 104 4.40 8.41 -5.90
N GLN A 105 3.57 7.81 -6.75
CA GLN A 105 2.12 7.94 -6.66
C GLN A 105 1.44 6.61 -6.95
N VAL A 106 0.28 6.39 -6.30
CA VAL A 106 -0.61 5.26 -6.58
C VAL A 106 -1.71 5.70 -7.54
N VAL A 107 -2.08 4.83 -8.47
CA VAL A 107 -3.25 5.04 -9.32
C VAL A 107 -4.47 4.45 -8.61
N PRO A 108 -5.51 5.24 -8.32
CA PRO A 108 -6.74 4.72 -7.73
C PRO A 108 -7.41 3.73 -8.67
N VAL A 109 -7.97 2.63 -8.15
CA VAL A 109 -8.52 1.57 -9.02
C VAL A 109 -9.78 2.02 -9.75
N GLY A 110 -10.53 2.95 -9.15
CA GLY A 110 -11.83 3.46 -9.62
C GLY A 110 -12.98 2.99 -8.74
N GLU A 111 -14.20 3.34 -9.12
CA GLU A 111 -15.39 3.04 -8.33
C GLU A 111 -15.80 1.57 -8.44
N PHE A 112 -16.30 0.98 -7.34
CA PHE A 112 -16.76 -0.42 -7.35
C PHE A 112 -18.01 -0.65 -8.23
N THR A 113 -18.70 0.41 -8.63
CA THR A 113 -19.82 0.36 -9.59
C THR A 113 -19.34 0.10 -11.02
N ASP A 114 -18.10 0.46 -11.36
CA ASP A 114 -17.52 0.19 -12.68
C ASP A 114 -17.23 -1.31 -12.84
N PRO A 115 -17.79 -1.98 -13.87
CA PRO A 115 -17.48 -3.38 -14.16
C PRO A 115 -15.97 -3.65 -14.30
N VAL A 116 -15.20 -2.72 -14.86
CA VAL A 116 -13.74 -2.91 -15.01
C VAL A 116 -13.04 -2.87 -13.66
N SER A 117 -13.32 -1.85 -12.84
CA SER A 117 -12.78 -1.75 -11.48
C SER A 117 -13.10 -3.01 -10.66
N ARG A 118 -14.32 -3.56 -10.71
CA ARG A 118 -14.66 -4.81 -9.99
C ARG A 118 -13.75 -5.98 -10.34
N VAL A 119 -13.44 -6.16 -11.62
CA VAL A 119 -12.52 -7.22 -12.07
C VAL A 119 -11.11 -6.96 -11.53
N LEU A 120 -10.60 -5.74 -11.67
CA LEU A 120 -9.27 -5.37 -11.18
C LEU A 120 -9.14 -5.57 -9.67
N ILE A 121 -10.17 -5.19 -8.92
CA ILE A 121 -10.29 -5.39 -7.47
C ILE A 121 -10.25 -6.87 -7.10
N SER A 122 -11.05 -7.69 -7.78
CA SER A 122 -11.14 -9.13 -7.52
C SER A 122 -9.81 -9.83 -7.81
N GLN A 123 -9.10 -9.36 -8.84
CA GLN A 123 -7.79 -9.89 -9.24
C GLN A 123 -6.62 -9.22 -8.52
N ARG A 124 -6.87 -8.33 -7.55
CA ARG A 124 -5.86 -7.58 -6.79
C ARG A 124 -4.84 -6.86 -7.70
N VAL A 125 -5.32 -6.32 -8.81
CA VAL A 125 -4.51 -5.49 -9.71
C VAL A 125 -4.36 -4.10 -9.10
N MET A 126 -3.12 -3.71 -8.89
CA MET A 126 -2.73 -2.43 -8.32
C MET A 126 -1.74 -1.73 -9.24
N ALA A 127 -1.59 -0.42 -9.10
CA ALA A 127 -0.73 0.35 -9.99
C ALA A 127 -0.07 1.52 -9.29
N THR A 128 1.19 1.76 -9.64
CA THR A 128 1.96 2.92 -9.21
C THR A 128 2.71 3.53 -10.38
N TYR A 129 3.07 4.81 -10.23
CA TYR A 129 3.92 5.51 -11.18
C TYR A 129 4.82 6.50 -10.45
N ARG A 130 5.81 7.01 -11.16
CA ARG A 130 6.62 8.13 -10.69
C ARG A 130 6.39 9.33 -11.59
N SER A 131 6.17 10.49 -10.99
CA SER A 131 6.08 11.76 -11.70
C SER A 131 7.40 12.51 -11.58
N GLY A 132 8.11 12.63 -12.70
CA GLY A 132 9.43 13.25 -12.78
C GLY A 132 9.65 13.99 -14.08
N PRO A 133 10.90 14.40 -14.38
CA PRO A 133 11.19 15.27 -15.53
C PRO A 133 10.72 14.71 -16.88
N ALA A 134 10.82 13.39 -17.10
CA ALA A 134 10.31 12.77 -18.33
C ALA A 134 8.78 12.82 -18.43
N ALA A 135 8.08 12.71 -17.30
CA ALA A 135 6.62 12.80 -17.25
C ALA A 135 6.15 14.23 -17.59
N LEU A 136 6.80 15.23 -16.99
CA LEU A 136 6.49 16.65 -17.20
C LEU A 136 6.72 17.08 -18.65
N SER A 137 7.77 16.57 -19.30
CA SER A 137 8.12 16.95 -20.67
C SER A 137 7.31 16.19 -21.74
N SER A 138 6.91 14.95 -21.49
CA SER A 138 6.20 14.11 -22.48
C SER A 138 4.69 14.03 -22.31
N GLY A 139 4.15 14.46 -21.16
CA GLY A 139 2.74 14.26 -20.81
C GLY A 139 2.35 12.78 -20.68
N SER A 140 3.33 11.90 -20.43
CA SER A 140 3.13 10.46 -20.31
C SER A 140 4.00 9.88 -19.20
N VAL A 141 3.46 8.90 -18.47
CA VAL A 141 4.16 8.18 -17.40
C VAL A 141 4.20 6.69 -17.68
N THR A 142 5.22 6.03 -17.13
CA THR A 142 5.25 4.57 -17.06
C THR A 142 4.53 4.12 -15.80
N VAL A 143 3.38 3.48 -15.97
CA VAL A 143 2.60 2.87 -14.90
C VAL A 143 3.11 1.44 -14.69
N ASN A 144 3.55 1.14 -13.48
CA ASN A 144 3.88 -0.21 -13.06
C ASN A 144 2.62 -0.88 -12.53
N LEU A 145 2.20 -1.95 -13.19
CA LEU A 145 1.12 -2.81 -12.73
C LEU A 145 1.69 -3.92 -11.86
N LEU A 146 0.97 -4.25 -10.80
CA LEU A 146 1.28 -5.29 -9.84
C LEU A 146 0.03 -6.14 -9.59
N ILE A 147 0.22 -7.46 -9.51
CA ILE A 147 -0.75 -8.38 -8.92
C ILE A 147 -0.07 -9.11 -7.78
N LEU A 148 -0.70 -9.09 -6.60
CA LEU A 148 -0.35 -9.95 -5.48
C LEU A 148 -1.14 -11.26 -5.58
N LEU A 149 -0.44 -12.38 -5.75
CA LEU A 149 -1.07 -13.69 -5.87
C LEU A 149 -1.74 -14.13 -4.56
N PRO A 150 -2.61 -15.15 -4.59
CA PRO A 150 -3.34 -15.60 -3.39
C PRO A 150 -2.45 -16.03 -2.21
N ASP A 151 -1.22 -16.47 -2.48
CA ASP A 151 -0.22 -16.80 -1.45
C ASP A 151 0.29 -15.57 -0.67
N SER A 152 -0.10 -14.36 -1.08
CA SER A 152 0.26 -13.08 -0.45
C SER A 152 1.77 -12.80 -0.41
N VAL A 153 2.56 -13.52 -1.22
CA VAL A 153 4.01 -13.37 -1.30
C VAL A 153 4.46 -13.16 -2.74
N THR A 154 3.96 -13.99 -3.66
CA THR A 154 4.36 -13.95 -5.05
C THR A 154 3.66 -12.79 -5.76
N ARG A 155 4.46 -12.06 -6.55
CA ARG A 155 4.02 -10.85 -7.25
C ARG A 155 4.31 -10.98 -8.74
N ARG A 156 3.32 -10.62 -9.56
CA ARG A 156 3.48 -10.49 -11.02
C ARG A 156 3.44 -9.03 -11.38
N ARG A 157 4.28 -8.60 -12.32
CA ARG A 157 4.41 -7.19 -12.70
C ARG A 157 4.47 -7.02 -14.21
N THR A 158 3.96 -5.90 -14.68
CA THR A 158 4.17 -5.43 -16.05
C THR A 158 4.13 -3.91 -16.08
N ARG A 159 4.39 -3.29 -17.22
CA ARG A 159 4.41 -1.84 -17.38
C ARG A 159 3.56 -1.39 -18.53
N LEU A 160 2.81 -0.32 -18.32
CA LEU A 160 2.02 0.36 -19.35
C LEU A 160 2.48 1.81 -19.47
N SER A 161 2.25 2.38 -20.64
CA SER A 161 2.31 3.83 -20.81
C SER A 161 0.91 4.37 -20.55
N ALA A 162 0.81 5.44 -19.77
CA ALA A 162 -0.44 6.17 -19.57
C ALA A 162 -0.20 7.66 -19.79
N HIS A 163 -1.23 8.34 -20.25
CA HIS A 163 -1.23 9.80 -20.34
C HIS A 163 -1.31 10.39 -18.93
N ALA A 164 -0.52 11.43 -18.68
CA ALA A 164 -0.45 12.12 -17.41
C ALA A 164 -0.15 13.60 -17.66
N ASP A 165 -1.17 14.44 -17.58
CA ASP A 165 -1.04 15.87 -17.76
C ASP A 165 -0.21 16.48 -16.63
N LEU A 166 0.85 17.20 -17.01
CA LEU A 166 1.84 17.73 -16.06
C LEU A 166 2.35 16.64 -15.10
N GLY A 167 2.51 15.41 -15.61
CA GLY A 167 2.97 14.27 -14.83
C GLY A 167 1.96 13.72 -13.82
N VAL A 168 0.71 14.15 -13.86
CA VAL A 168 -0.36 13.67 -12.96
C VAL A 168 -1.38 12.85 -13.74
N ILE A 169 -1.69 11.66 -13.26
CA ILE A 169 -2.82 10.87 -13.75
C ILE A 169 -4.08 11.35 -13.03
N THR A 170 -5.05 11.88 -13.78
CA THR A 170 -6.35 12.32 -13.25
C THR A 170 -7.43 11.23 -13.32
N GLY A 171 -7.21 10.20 -14.14
CA GLY A 171 -8.12 9.07 -14.30
C GLY A 171 -7.86 7.91 -13.33
N SER A 172 -8.74 6.92 -13.38
CA SER A 172 -8.60 5.67 -12.63
C SER A 172 -7.77 4.62 -13.37
N LEU A 173 -7.34 3.58 -12.66
CA LEU A 173 -6.72 2.42 -13.27
C LEU A 173 -7.64 1.74 -14.29
N ALA A 174 -8.95 1.74 -14.04
CA ALA A 174 -9.92 1.24 -15.01
C ALA A 174 -9.88 2.01 -16.33
N ASP A 175 -9.68 3.34 -16.31
CA ASP A 175 -9.53 4.18 -17.51
C ASP A 175 -8.25 3.85 -18.27
N ILE A 176 -7.14 3.70 -17.54
CA ILE A 176 -5.84 3.34 -18.11
C ILE A 176 -5.92 1.97 -18.78
N ILE A 177 -6.47 0.98 -18.09
CA ILE A 177 -6.62 -0.38 -18.62
C ILE A 177 -7.54 -0.37 -19.84
N THR A 178 -8.68 0.31 -19.78
CA THR A 178 -9.63 0.41 -20.90
C THR A 178 -8.97 1.05 -22.13
N THR A 179 -8.18 2.10 -21.93
CA THR A 179 -7.45 2.77 -23.02
C THR A 179 -6.35 1.86 -23.58
N ALA A 180 -5.54 1.26 -22.71
CA ALA A 180 -4.46 0.35 -23.08
C ALA A 180 -4.98 -0.92 -23.79
N TRP A 181 -6.19 -1.37 -23.47
CA TRP A 181 -6.81 -2.56 -24.08
C TRP A 181 -7.06 -2.43 -25.59
N ARG A 182 -7.09 -1.19 -26.10
CA ARG A 182 -7.22 -0.91 -27.54
C ARG A 182 -5.94 -1.22 -28.31
N ASP A 183 -4.78 -1.18 -27.65
CA ASP A 183 -3.50 -1.59 -28.25
C ASP A 183 -3.28 -3.10 -28.09
N ALA A 184 -3.03 -3.80 -29.18
CA ALA A 184 -2.88 -5.25 -29.18
C ALA A 184 -1.71 -5.72 -28.31
N LYS A 185 -0.61 -4.97 -28.26
CA LYS A 185 0.59 -5.33 -27.48
C LYS A 185 0.39 -5.09 -25.99
N ALA A 186 -0.23 -3.97 -25.61
CA ALA A 186 -0.62 -3.72 -24.22
C ALA A 186 -1.66 -4.73 -23.75
N ARG A 187 -2.69 -5.02 -24.55
CA ARG A 187 -3.68 -6.07 -24.27
C ARG A 187 -3.03 -7.42 -24.00
N ALA A 188 -2.11 -7.87 -24.86
CA ALA A 188 -1.41 -9.14 -24.65
C ALA A 188 -0.65 -9.20 -23.31
N ARG A 189 0.05 -8.10 -22.94
CA ARG A 189 0.77 -8.01 -21.66
C ARG A 189 -0.17 -7.99 -20.45
N ILE A 190 -1.32 -7.33 -20.55
CA ILE A 190 -2.33 -7.32 -19.48
C ILE A 190 -2.94 -8.71 -19.35
N SER A 191 -3.34 -9.34 -20.45
CA SER A 191 -3.87 -10.71 -20.47
C SER A 191 -2.89 -11.71 -19.87
N GLU A 192 -1.60 -11.60 -20.20
CA GLU A 192 -0.55 -12.41 -19.56
C GLU A 192 -0.55 -12.15 -18.06
N LEU A 193 -0.47 -10.89 -17.61
CA LEU A 193 -0.42 -10.49 -16.21
C LEU A 193 -1.60 -11.04 -15.39
N VAL A 194 -2.83 -10.91 -15.87
CA VAL A 194 -4.03 -11.37 -15.13
C VAL A 194 -4.34 -12.86 -15.31
N GLY A 195 -3.82 -13.48 -16.37
CA GLY A 195 -4.10 -14.87 -16.73
C GLY A 195 -5.39 -15.03 -17.57
N ALA A 196 -5.55 -16.20 -18.19
CA ALA A 196 -6.56 -16.41 -19.23
C ALA A 196 -8.01 -16.21 -18.74
N ALA A 197 -8.37 -16.75 -17.56
CA ALA A 197 -9.72 -16.63 -17.02
C ALA A 197 -10.08 -15.15 -16.74
N ALA A 198 -9.24 -14.46 -15.96
CA ALA A 198 -9.44 -13.05 -15.64
C ALA A 198 -9.37 -12.13 -16.88
N SER A 199 -8.60 -12.50 -17.91
CA SER A 199 -8.56 -11.77 -19.17
C SER A 199 -9.90 -11.79 -19.90
N ASN A 200 -10.65 -12.89 -19.82
CA ASN A 200 -11.98 -12.98 -20.43
C ASN A 200 -12.98 -12.11 -19.67
N ASP A 201 -12.94 -12.17 -18.33
CA ASP A 201 -13.79 -11.32 -17.46
C ASP A 201 -13.51 -9.84 -17.70
N LEU A 202 -12.24 -9.46 -17.82
CA LEU A 202 -11.82 -8.10 -18.11
C LEU A 202 -12.31 -7.63 -19.49
N ALA A 203 -12.24 -8.49 -20.52
CA ALA A 203 -12.76 -8.17 -21.84
C ALA A 203 -14.28 -7.95 -21.82
N ALA A 204 -15.03 -8.80 -21.11
CA ALA A 204 -16.47 -8.66 -20.94
C ALA A 204 -16.83 -7.38 -20.17
N ALA A 205 -16.09 -7.07 -19.11
CA ALA A 205 -16.26 -5.85 -18.31
C ALA A 205 -16.01 -4.58 -19.14
N ILE A 206 -14.97 -4.56 -19.97
CA ILE A 206 -14.68 -3.44 -20.88
C ILE A 206 -15.81 -3.25 -21.90
N ALA A 207 -16.35 -4.35 -22.45
CA ALA A 207 -17.48 -4.28 -23.37
C ALA A 207 -18.75 -3.74 -22.67
N GLN A 208 -19.04 -4.18 -21.45
CA GLN A 208 -20.15 -3.67 -20.63
C GLN A 208 -19.99 -2.18 -20.31
N ARG A 209 -18.77 -1.75 -20.00
CA ARG A 209 -18.48 -0.34 -19.73
C ARG A 209 -18.75 0.53 -20.96
N ALA A 210 -18.40 0.04 -22.15
CA ALA A 210 -18.62 0.77 -23.41
C ALA A 210 -20.11 0.94 -23.75
N THR A 211 -20.95 -0.06 -23.45
CA THR A 211 -22.40 0.04 -23.70
C THR A 211 -23.10 0.98 -22.73
N ALA A 212 -22.68 1.02 -21.46
CA ALA A 212 -23.24 1.91 -20.44
C ALA A 212 -22.97 3.41 -20.70
N VAL A 213 -21.92 3.75 -21.45
CA VAL A 213 -21.61 5.14 -21.84
C VAL A 213 -22.44 5.59 -23.05
N GLN A 214 -23.02 4.67 -23.80
CA GLN A 214 -23.84 4.96 -25.00
C GLN A 214 -25.35 5.06 -24.70
N SER A 215 -25.78 4.63 -23.53
CA SER A 215 -27.16 4.71 -23.02
C SER A 215 -27.36 5.96 -22.16
#